data_AF-A0A497BKR5-F1
#
_entry.id   AF-A0A497BKR5-F1
#
_cell.length_a   1.000
_cell.length_b   1.000
_cell.length_c   1.000
_cell.angle_alpha   90.00
_cell.angle_beta   90.00
_cell.angle_gamma   90.00
#
_symmetry.space_group_name_H-M   'P 1'
#
loop_
_entity.id
_entity.type
_entity.pdbx_description
1 polymer ?
#
loop_
_entity_poly.entity_id
_entity_poly.type
_entity_poly.pdbx_seq_one_letter_code
_entity_poly.pdbx_strand_id
1 'polypeptide(L)'
;MAMKHPDTCIQCGTCVTVCPVEMVGGHAIVTWLADPESTDYSVWLCTSCWRCQEACPGGVNIYELMMEQRRRESAPAGYQTAYESILACGMALEVPQQELDQVRAAWGLEPVELPPPDLAQTLLRRDE
;
A
#
# COMPACT_ATOMS: atom_id res chain seq x y z
N MET A 1 9.11 13.17 14.74
CA MET A 1 10.28 12.35 15.18
C MET A 1 10.72 11.53 13.97
N ALA A 2 12.01 11.50 13.64
CA ALA A 2 12.51 10.76 12.48
C ALA A 2 12.39 9.23 12.69
N MET A 3 12.26 8.47 11.60
CA MET A 3 12.31 7.01 11.65
C MET A 3 13.67 6.56 12.20
N LYS A 4 13.68 5.59 13.11
CA LYS A 4 14.93 5.02 13.64
C LYS A 4 15.26 3.75 12.87
N HIS A 5 16.53 3.58 12.53
CA HIS A 5 17.00 2.34 11.93
C HIS A 5 16.88 1.18 12.95
N PRO A 6 16.40 -0.01 12.56
CA PRO A 6 16.20 -1.12 13.50
C PRO A 6 17.51 -1.66 14.06
N ASP A 7 17.58 -1.81 15.40
CA ASP A 7 18.77 -2.37 16.08
C ASP A 7 19.07 -3.82 15.69
N THR A 8 18.06 -4.57 15.24
CA THR A 8 18.21 -5.96 14.78
C THR A 8 18.72 -6.07 13.33
N CYS A 9 18.79 -4.96 12.60
CA CYS A 9 19.28 -4.95 11.23
C CYS A 9 20.80 -5.10 11.21
N ILE A 10 21.29 -6.23 10.72
CA ILE A 10 22.73 -6.53 10.56
C ILE A 10 23.30 -6.05 9.20
N GLN A 11 22.56 -5.21 8.48
CA GLN A 11 22.94 -4.66 7.16
C GLN A 11 23.41 -5.71 6.13
N CYS A 12 22.81 -6.90 6.14
CA CYS A 12 23.17 -7.99 5.21
C CYS A 12 22.76 -7.76 3.75
N GLY A 13 21.89 -6.78 3.46
CA GLY A 13 21.42 -6.46 2.12
C GLY A 13 20.41 -7.45 1.50
N THR A 14 20.04 -8.54 2.19
CA THR A 14 19.10 -9.55 1.65
C THR A 14 17.76 -8.94 1.21
N CYS A 15 17.25 -7.96 1.96
CA CYS A 15 16.01 -7.25 1.62
C CYS A 15 16.09 -6.53 0.26
N VAL A 16 17.24 -5.97 -0.10
CA VAL A 16 17.51 -5.33 -1.40
C VAL A 16 17.55 -6.39 -2.49
N THR A 17 18.31 -7.48 -2.30
CA THR A 17 18.44 -8.56 -3.29
C THR A 17 17.10 -9.19 -3.69
N VAL A 18 16.18 -9.35 -2.74
CA VAL A 18 14.86 -9.96 -3.01
C VAL A 18 13.82 -8.95 -3.49
N CYS A 19 14.11 -7.65 -3.46
CA CYS A 19 13.14 -6.61 -3.79
C CYS A 19 12.98 -6.48 -5.31
N PRO A 20 11.78 -6.70 -5.87
CA PRO A 20 11.56 -6.55 -7.31
C PRO A 20 11.72 -5.12 -7.81
N VAL A 21 11.53 -4.12 -6.95
CA VAL A 21 11.68 -2.70 -7.29
C VAL A 21 13.16 -2.36 -7.50
N GLU A 22 14.04 -2.81 -6.59
CA GLU A 22 15.48 -2.62 -6.71
C GLU A 22 16.04 -3.35 -7.94
N MET A 23 15.56 -4.56 -8.21
CA MET A 23 16.00 -5.35 -9.39
C MET A 23 15.75 -4.64 -10.73
N VAL A 24 14.74 -3.78 -10.81
CA VAL A 24 14.42 -3.00 -12.02
C VAL A 24 14.94 -1.56 -11.96
N GLY A 25 15.75 -1.22 -10.96
CA GLY A 25 16.39 0.08 -10.80
C GLY A 25 15.54 1.16 -10.11
N GLY A 26 14.45 0.79 -9.45
CA GLY A 26 13.74 1.70 -8.54
C GLY A 26 14.29 1.63 -7.11
N HIS A 27 13.98 2.61 -6.28
CA HIS A 27 14.46 2.68 -4.89
C HIS A 27 13.30 2.72 -3.88
N ALA A 28 13.01 1.57 -3.27
CA ALA A 28 11.99 1.42 -2.25
C ALA A 28 12.56 1.61 -0.83
N ILE A 29 11.75 1.40 0.19
CA ILE A 29 12.18 1.52 1.60
C ILE A 29 13.39 0.64 1.99
N VAL A 30 13.65 -0.43 1.22
CA VAL A 30 14.83 -1.28 1.48
C VAL A 30 16.15 -0.58 1.17
N THR A 31 16.16 0.45 0.32
CA THR A 31 17.32 1.33 0.11
C THR A 31 17.74 2.00 1.42
N TRP A 32 16.77 2.53 2.18
CA TRP A 32 17.02 3.12 3.50
C TRP A 32 17.45 2.08 4.55
N LEU A 33 16.95 0.84 4.48
CA LEU A 33 17.43 -0.23 5.36
C LEU A 33 18.87 -0.65 5.05
N ALA A 34 19.32 -0.51 3.81
CA ALA A 34 20.71 -0.77 3.44
C ALA A 34 21.62 0.42 3.80
N ASP A 35 21.15 1.63 3.54
CA ASP A 35 21.83 2.89 3.85
C ASP A 35 20.88 3.84 4.60
N PRO A 36 20.99 3.93 5.95
CA PRO A 36 20.11 4.75 6.78
C PRO A 36 20.16 6.26 6.50
N GLU A 37 21.22 6.73 5.82
CA GLU A 37 21.39 8.12 5.43
C GLU A 37 20.79 8.42 4.04
N SER A 38 20.40 7.38 3.30
CA SER A 38 19.82 7.55 1.97
C SER A 38 18.46 8.23 2.05
N THR A 39 18.31 9.29 1.26
CA THR A 39 17.04 9.98 1.00
C THR A 39 16.53 9.71 -0.41
N ASP A 40 17.28 9.00 -1.24
CA ASP A 40 16.94 8.69 -2.63
C ASP A 40 16.13 7.40 -2.70
N TYR A 41 14.94 7.44 -2.11
CA TYR A 41 13.95 6.38 -2.18
C TYR A 41 12.55 6.96 -1.97
N SER A 42 11.53 6.19 -2.30
CA SER A 42 10.19 6.47 -1.81
C SER A 42 9.53 5.22 -1.27
N VAL A 43 8.87 5.36 -0.12
CA VAL A 43 8.08 4.29 0.48
C VAL A 43 6.94 3.83 -0.42
N TRP A 44 6.45 4.71 -1.29
CA TRP A 44 5.35 4.44 -2.21
C TRP A 44 5.75 3.57 -3.40
N LEU A 45 7.05 3.35 -3.64
CA LEU A 45 7.52 2.35 -4.59
C LEU A 45 7.43 0.92 -4.02
N CYS A 46 7.31 0.74 -2.70
CA CYS A 46 7.13 -0.59 -2.12
C CYS A 46 5.79 -1.21 -2.54
N THR A 47 5.87 -2.31 -3.29
CA THR A 47 4.71 -3.08 -3.78
C THR A 47 4.01 -3.91 -2.71
N SER A 48 4.49 -3.88 -1.46
CA SER A 48 3.93 -4.66 -0.34
C SER A 48 3.88 -6.17 -0.62
N CYS A 49 4.89 -6.70 -1.32
CA CYS A 49 4.97 -8.12 -1.70
C CYS A 49 5.55 -9.07 -0.63
N TRP A 50 5.93 -8.55 0.55
CA TRP A 50 6.44 -9.30 1.71
C TRP A 50 7.76 -10.06 1.53
N ARG A 51 8.37 -10.09 0.35
CA ARG A 51 9.63 -10.83 0.11
C ARG A 51 10.76 -10.45 1.07
N CYS A 52 10.96 -9.14 1.30
CA CYS A 52 11.99 -8.67 2.23
C CYS A 52 11.69 -9.01 3.70
N GLN A 53 10.41 -9.06 4.08
CA GLN A 53 9.97 -9.43 5.42
C GLN A 53 10.32 -10.88 5.72
N GLU A 54 10.00 -11.79 4.80
CA GLU A 54 10.24 -13.23 4.95
C GLU A 54 11.72 -13.59 4.84
N ALA A 55 12.48 -12.88 3.99
CA ALA A 55 13.89 -13.18 3.77
C ALA A 55 14.82 -12.58 4.83
N CYS A 56 14.33 -11.72 5.75
CA CYS A 56 15.19 -11.01 6.68
C CYS A 56 15.74 -11.94 7.79
N PRO A 57 17.07 -12.20 7.84
CA PRO A 57 17.63 -13.07 8.88
C PRO A 57 17.64 -12.42 10.28
N GLY A 58 17.57 -11.08 10.34
CA GLY A 58 17.49 -10.33 11.60
C GLY A 58 16.06 -10.13 12.13
N GLY A 59 15.05 -10.62 11.41
CA GLY A 59 13.65 -10.49 11.82
C GLY A 59 13.14 -9.05 11.89
N VAL A 60 13.69 -8.14 11.07
CA VAL A 60 13.23 -6.74 11.01
C VAL A 60 11.77 -6.71 10.55
N ASN A 61 10.92 -5.95 11.25
CA ASN A 61 9.54 -5.69 10.83
C ASN A 61 9.51 -4.59 9.77
N ILE A 62 9.82 -4.95 8.53
CA ILE A 62 9.92 -4.01 7.39
C ILE A 62 8.53 -3.47 7.04
N TYR A 63 7.47 -4.26 7.23
CA TYR A 63 6.09 -3.79 7.00
C TYR A 63 5.73 -2.61 7.91
N GLU A 64 6.05 -2.69 9.21
CA GLU A 64 5.79 -1.57 10.13
C GLU A 64 6.58 -0.31 9.77
N LEU A 65 7.86 -0.46 9.42
CA LEU A 65 8.68 0.68 8.96
C LEU A 65 8.07 1.33 7.72
N MET A 66 7.58 0.51 6.79
CA MET A 66 6.91 0.96 5.56
C MET A 66 5.60 1.70 5.86
N MET A 67 4.77 1.18 6.76
CA MET A 67 3.54 1.87 7.20
C MET A 67 3.85 3.18 7.92
N GLU A 68 4.86 3.19 8.78
CA GLU A 68 5.28 4.40 9.50
C GLU A 68 5.82 5.47 8.55
N GLN A 69 6.57 5.07 7.53
CA GLN A 69 7.08 6.03 6.54
C GLN A 69 5.98 6.52 5.57
N ARG A 70 4.99 5.69 5.22
CA ARG A 70 3.80 6.15 4.46
C ARG A 70 2.99 7.23 5.18
N ARG A 71 3.03 7.28 6.51
CA ARG A 71 2.41 8.36 7.29
C ARG A 71 3.16 9.69 7.20
N ARG A 72 4.39 9.69 6.69
CA ARG A 72 5.27 10.87 6.59
C ARG A 72 5.47 11.37 5.16
N GLU A 73 5.38 10.48 4.18
CA GLU A 73 5.42 10.84 2.76
C GLU A 73 4.01 11.04 2.20
N SER A 74 3.78 12.14 1.48
CA SER A 74 2.50 12.38 0.79
C SER A 74 2.17 11.22 -0.15
N ALA A 75 0.92 10.74 -0.09
CA ALA A 75 0.46 9.66 -0.95
C ALA A 75 0.49 10.09 -2.44
N PRO A 76 0.77 9.18 -3.39
CA PRO A 76 0.63 9.46 -4.81
C PRO A 76 -0.83 9.81 -5.16
N ALA A 77 -1.03 10.58 -6.23
CA ALA A 77 -2.36 11.07 -6.62
C ALA A 77 -3.42 9.97 -6.73
N GLY A 78 -3.09 8.81 -7.32
CA GLY A 78 -4.03 7.70 -7.45
C GLY A 78 -4.52 7.13 -6.10
N TYR A 79 -3.69 7.14 -5.07
CA TYR A 79 -4.11 6.75 -3.71
C TYR A 79 -5.02 7.81 -3.09
N GLN A 80 -4.74 9.10 -3.32
CA GLN A 80 -5.60 10.18 -2.84
C GLN A 80 -6.98 10.13 -3.50
N THR A 81 -7.03 9.95 -4.82
CA THR A 81 -8.29 9.80 -5.57
C THR A 81 -9.08 8.59 -5.10
N ALA A 82 -8.43 7.43 -4.91
CA ALA A 82 -9.11 6.23 -4.40
C ALA A 82 -9.67 6.45 -2.99
N TYR A 83 -8.92 7.15 -2.12
CA TYR A 83 -9.37 7.50 -0.77
C TYR A 83 -10.59 8.42 -0.79
N GLU A 84 -10.56 9.48 -1.61
CA GLU A 84 -11.70 10.39 -1.79
C GLU A 84 -12.94 9.65 -2.32
N SER A 85 -12.74 8.75 -3.30
CA SER A 85 -13.80 7.90 -3.84
C SER A 85 -14.42 7.01 -2.76
N ILE A 86 -13.61 6.39 -1.89
CA ILE A 86 -14.13 5.57 -0.77
C ILE A 86 -14.96 6.42 0.19
N LEU A 87 -14.53 7.65 0.51
CA LEU A 87 -15.30 8.53 1.37
C LEU A 87 -16.62 8.99 0.74
N ALA A 88 -16.63 9.17 -0.59
CA ALA A 88 -17.79 9.65 -1.32
C ALA A 88 -18.83 8.55 -1.59
N CYS A 89 -18.38 7.36 -1.99
CA CYS A 89 -19.25 6.30 -2.47
C CYS A 89 -18.91 4.88 -1.99
N GLY A 90 -18.01 4.73 -1.03
CA GLY A 90 -17.63 3.45 -0.45
C GLY A 90 -16.80 2.55 -1.38
N MET A 91 -16.43 3.03 -2.56
CA MET A 91 -15.67 2.29 -3.56
C MET A 91 -14.38 3.03 -3.92
N ALA A 92 -13.27 2.29 -4.03
CA ALA A 92 -12.00 2.86 -4.48
C ALA A 92 -12.00 3.23 -5.98
N LEU A 93 -12.79 2.48 -6.76
CA LEU A 93 -13.04 2.70 -8.17
C LEU A 93 -14.55 2.66 -8.36
N GLU A 94 -15.14 3.78 -8.72
CA GLU A 94 -16.57 3.86 -8.99
C GLU A 94 -16.91 3.09 -10.26
N VAL A 95 -17.97 2.28 -10.19
CA VAL A 95 -18.53 1.57 -11.34
C VAL A 95 -20.04 1.86 -11.36
N PRO A 96 -20.58 2.45 -12.43
CA PRO A 96 -22.02 2.66 -12.54
C PRO A 96 -22.79 1.34 -12.50
N GLN A 97 -23.86 1.28 -11.70
CA GLN A 97 -24.71 0.08 -11.54
C GLN A 97 -25.11 -0.54 -12.88
N GLN A 98 -25.55 0.31 -13.82
CA GLN A 98 -25.96 -0.13 -15.16
C GLN A 98 -24.82 -0.78 -15.95
N GLU A 99 -23.60 -0.25 -15.87
CA GLU A 99 -22.44 -0.81 -16.57
C GLU A 99 -22.01 -2.15 -15.92
N LEU A 100 -22.04 -2.23 -14.58
CA LEU A 100 -21.76 -3.47 -13.87
C LEU A 100 -22.75 -4.57 -14.27
N ASP A 101 -24.06 -4.27 -14.30
CA ASP A 101 -25.08 -5.24 -14.67
C ASP A 101 -24.95 -5.69 -16.13
N GLN A 102 -24.59 -4.78 -17.05
CA GLN A 102 -24.31 -5.11 -18.44
C GLN A 102 -23.12 -6.08 -18.58
N VAL A 103 -22.01 -5.80 -17.90
CA VAL A 103 -20.83 -6.68 -17.91
C VAL A 103 -21.16 -8.03 -17.29
N ARG A 104 -21.90 -8.06 -16.17
CA ARG A 104 -22.32 -9.31 -15.53
C ARG A 104 -23.22 -10.15 -16.43
N ALA A 105 -24.22 -9.53 -17.07
CA ALA A 105 -25.11 -10.21 -18.01
C ALA A 105 -24.37 -10.80 -19.21
N ALA A 106 -23.36 -10.09 -19.75
CA ALA A 106 -22.53 -10.59 -20.85
C ALA A 106 -21.74 -11.86 -20.47
N TRP A 107 -21.53 -12.11 -19.16
CA TRP A 107 -20.89 -13.30 -18.61
C TRP A 107 -21.89 -14.31 -18.02
N GLY A 108 -23.20 -14.10 -18.22
CA GLY A 108 -24.25 -14.97 -17.70
C GLY A 108 -24.45 -14.89 -16.18
N LEU A 109 -24.05 -13.78 -15.56
CA LEU A 109 -24.18 -13.52 -14.12
C LEU A 109 -25.40 -12.64 -13.84
N GLU A 110 -26.12 -12.94 -12.76
CA GLU A 110 -27.25 -12.13 -12.28
C GLU A 110 -26.81 -10.72 -11.87
N PRO A 111 -27.68 -9.68 -11.95
CA PRO A 111 -27.41 -8.36 -11.42
C PRO A 111 -27.02 -8.38 -9.94
N VAL A 112 -26.28 -7.38 -9.48
CA VAL A 112 -25.91 -7.23 -8.07
C VAL A 112 -26.17 -5.82 -7.60
N GLU A 113 -26.77 -5.64 -6.44
CA GLU A 113 -26.94 -4.32 -5.85
C GLU A 113 -25.61 -3.87 -5.22
N LEU A 114 -25.07 -2.76 -5.71
CA LEU A 114 -23.90 -2.15 -5.09
C LEU A 114 -24.25 -1.63 -3.70
N PRO A 115 -23.33 -1.74 -2.72
CA PRO A 115 -23.55 -1.17 -1.39
C PRO A 115 -23.83 0.34 -1.46
N PRO A 116 -24.60 0.90 -0.52
CA PRO A 116 -24.93 2.31 -0.56
C PRO A 116 -23.67 3.18 -0.37
N PRO A 117 -23.60 4.36 -1.01
CA PRO A 117 -22.44 5.25 -0.97
C PRO A 117 -21.91 5.60 0.43
N ASP A 118 -22.79 5.65 1.42
CA ASP A 118 -22.51 6.01 2.81
C ASP A 118 -22.09 4.82 3.68
N LEU A 119 -22.01 3.59 3.13
CA LEU A 119 -21.64 2.40 3.88
C LEU A 119 -20.24 2.56 4.50
N ALA A 120 -19.26 3.05 3.74
CA ALA A 120 -17.91 3.23 4.26
C ALA A 120 -17.89 4.24 5.41
N GLN A 121 -18.63 5.36 5.31
CA GLN A 121 -18.75 6.31 6.41
C GLN A 121 -19.40 5.68 7.63
N THR A 122 -20.42 4.83 7.43
CA THR A 122 -21.13 4.11 8.50
C THR A 122 -20.21 3.10 9.20
N LEU A 123 -19.44 2.32 8.45
CA LEU A 123 -18.50 1.33 9.00
C LEU A 123 -17.28 1.98 9.66
N LEU A 124 -16.85 3.14 9.16
CA LEU A 124 -15.73 3.91 9.68
C LEU A 124 -16.15 4.91 10.76
N ARG A 125 -17.42 4.92 11.21
CA ARG A 125 -17.81 5.57 12.47
C ARG A 125 -17.04 4.91 13.60
N ARG A 126 -15.83 5.41 13.83
CA ARG A 126 -15.26 5.53 15.15
C ARG A 126 -16.25 6.37 15.93
N ASP A 127 -16.94 5.74 16.88
CA ASP A 127 -17.47 6.51 18.02
C ASP A 127 -16.36 7.48 18.46
N GLU A 128 -16.76 8.73 18.68
CA GLU A 128 -15.91 9.88 19.02
C GLU A 128 -14.73 9.56 19.95
#